data_AF-A0A7K2ZN50-F1
#
_entry.id   AF-A0A7K2ZN50-F1
#
_cell.length_a   1.000
_cell.length_b   1.000
_cell.length_c   1.000
_cell.angle_alpha   90.00
_cell.angle_beta   90.00
_cell.angle_gamma   90.00
#
_symmetry.space_group_name_H-M   'P 1'
#
loop_
_entity.id
_entity.type
_entity.pdbx_description
1 polymer ?
#
loop_
_entity_poly.entity_id
_entity_poly.type
_entity_poly.pdbx_seq_one_letter_code
_entity_poly.pdbx_strand_id
1 'polypeptide(L)' 'MSLHGLLDVVVTDPAIAEAVKAAADGHRMHVDLVGPPGARPFAVAALARQTGRTVLAVTATGREA' A
#
# COMPACT_ATOMS: atom_id res chain seq x y z
N MET A 1 4.94 18.63 -7.92
CA MET A 1 5.16 17.43 -8.77
C MET A 1 4.21 16.34 -8.32
N SER A 2 3.67 15.54 -9.25
CA SER A 2 2.71 14.45 -8.96
C SER A 2 3.41 13.10 -9.10
N LEU A 3 3.25 12.22 -8.10
CA LEU A 3 3.81 10.86 -8.10
C LEU A 3 2.79 9.78 -8.47
N HIS A 4 1.57 10.16 -8.86
CA HIS A 4 0.48 9.22 -9.15
C HIS A 4 0.82 8.21 -10.27
N GLY A 5 1.58 8.65 -11.28
CA GLY A 5 2.01 7.79 -12.39
C GLY A 5 2.97 6.67 -11.97
N LEU A 6 3.64 6.80 -10.82
CA LEU A 6 4.51 5.74 -10.30
C LEU A 6 3.70 4.57 -9.72
N LEU A 7 2.43 4.78 -9.37
CA LEU A 7 1.61 3.72 -8.77
C LEU A 7 1.40 2.53 -9.71
N ASP A 8 1.35 2.78 -11.02
CA ASP A 8 1.23 1.73 -12.03
C ASP A 8 2.52 0.88 -12.12
N VAL A 9 3.67 1.46 -11.79
CA VAL A 9 4.95 0.75 -11.73
C VAL A 9 5.09 -0.01 -10.41
N VAL A 10 4.73 0.62 -9.29
CA VAL A 10 4.84 0.04 -7.94
C VAL A 10 4.11 -1.29 -7.83
N VAL A 11 2.92 -1.41 -8.43
CA VAL A 11 2.11 -2.65 -8.36
C VAL A 11 2.69 -3.80 -9.19
N THR A 12 3.76 -3.57 -9.95
CA THR A 12 4.52 -4.64 -10.62
C THR A 12 5.53 -5.30 -9.70
N ASP A 13 5.83 -4.71 -8.53
CA ASP A 13 6.62 -5.37 -7.49
C ASP A 13 5.86 -6.57 -6.91
N PRO A 14 6.45 -7.78 -6.88
CA PRO A 14 5.76 -8.99 -6.44
C PRO A 14 5.23 -8.93 -5.01
N ALA A 15 5.96 -8.29 -4.08
CA ALA A 15 5.56 -8.23 -2.67
C ALA A 15 4.36 -7.28 -2.51
N ILE A 16 4.34 -6.15 -3.23
CA ILE A 16 3.20 -5.23 -3.24
C ILE A 16 1.99 -5.86 -3.94
N ALA A 17 2.20 -6.52 -5.08
CA ALA A 17 1.13 -7.20 -5.82
C ALA A 17 0.45 -8.28 -4.97
N GLU A 18 1.23 -9.06 -4.22
CA GLU A 18 0.71 -10.05 -3.28
C GLU A 18 -0.14 -9.40 -2.20
N ALA A 19 0.38 -8.37 -1.53
CA ALA A 19 -0.33 -7.69 -0.45
C ALA A 19 -1.65 -7.06 -0.92
N VAL A 20 -1.66 -6.46 -2.12
CA VAL A 20 -2.87 -5.93 -2.76
C VAL A 20 -3.87 -7.04 -3.04
N LYS A 21 -3.42 -8.16 -3.60
CA LYS A 21 -4.28 -9.32 -3.87
C LYS A 21 -4.89 -9.87 -2.58
N ALA A 22 -4.07 -10.05 -1.54
CA ALA A 22 -4.54 -10.52 -0.24
C ALA A 22 -5.61 -9.61 0.36
N ALA A 23 -5.44 -8.29 0.23
CA ALA A 23 -6.42 -7.30 0.68
C ALA A 23 -7.71 -7.31 -0.17
N ALA A 24 -7.60 -7.49 -1.49
CA ALA A 24 -8.74 -7.57 -2.40
C ALA A 24 -9.59 -8.82 -2.15
N ASP A 25 -8.95 -9.98 -2.06
CA ASP A 25 -9.58 -11.28 -1.81
C ASP A 25 -10.29 -11.30 -0.44
N GLY A 26 -9.76 -10.57 0.55
CA GLY A 26 -10.40 -10.41 1.86
C GLY A 26 -10.43 -11.68 2.72
N HIS A 27 -9.68 -12.72 2.34
CA HIS A 27 -9.61 -14.00 3.06
C HIS A 27 -8.59 -14.00 4.20
N ARG A 28 -7.72 -12.99 4.27
CA ARG A 28 -6.72 -12.84 5.34
C ARG A 28 -7.08 -11.65 6.21
N MET A 29 -7.11 -11.89 7.53
CA MET A 29 -7.36 -10.84 8.51
C MET A 29 -6.14 -9.92 8.72
N HIS A 30 -4.92 -10.43 8.47
CA HIS A 30 -3.68 -9.70 8.65
C HIS A 30 -2.71 -9.97 7.49
N VAL A 31 -1.96 -8.94 7.11
CA VAL A 31 -0.87 -8.98 6.13
C VAL A 31 0.26 -8.12 6.66
N ASP A 32 1.45 -8.70 6.80
CA ASP A 32 2.65 -8.00 7.23
C ASP A 32 3.54 -7.67 6.03
N LEU A 33 3.85 -6.39 5.84
CA LEU A 33 4.74 -5.92 4.79
C LEU A 33 6.01 -5.34 5.41
N VAL A 34 7.16 -5.95 5.11
CA VAL A 34 8.47 -5.51 5.57
C VAL A 34 9.20 -4.81 4.44
N GLY A 35 9.69 -3.60 4.68
CA GLY A 35 10.40 -2.83 3.67
C GLY A 35 10.93 -1.50 4.20
N PRO A 36 11.63 -0.74 3.33
CA PRO A 36 12.16 0.56 3.70
C PRO A 36 11.02 1.55 4.01
N PRO A 37 11.23 2.54 4.90
CA PRO A 37 10.20 3.53 5.24
C PRO A 37 9.65 4.29 4.03
N GLY A 38 10.48 4.53 3.01
CA GLY A 38 10.08 5.20 1.77
C GLY A 38 9.05 4.45 0.92
N ALA A 39 8.86 3.14 1.14
CA ALA A 39 7.86 2.34 0.43
C ALA A 39 6.44 2.47 1.02
N ARG A 40 6.31 2.93 2.28
CA ARG A 40 5.02 3.04 2.99
C ARG A 40 3.95 3.83 2.21
N PRO A 41 4.20 5.06 1.71
CA PRO A 41 3.16 5.81 1.00
C PRO A 41 2.72 5.10 -0.30
N PHE A 42 3.65 4.43 -0.99
CA PHE A 42 3.33 3.67 -2.20
C PHE A 42 2.52 2.41 -1.90
N ALA A 43 2.82 1.69 -0.83
CA ALA A 43 2.05 0.52 -0.41
C ALA A 43 0.61 0.90 -0.02
N VAL A 44 0.44 1.96 0.77
CA VAL A 44 -0.90 2.48 1.17
C VAL A 44 -1.68 2.96 -0.06
N ALA A 45 -1.05 3.72 -0.95
CA ALA A 45 -1.71 4.22 -2.16
C ALA A 45 -2.10 3.09 -3.12
N ALA A 46 -1.24 2.07 -3.27
CA ALA A 46 -1.54 0.89 -4.07
C ALA A 46 -2.75 0.12 -3.52
N LEU A 47 -2.82 -0.08 -2.20
CA LEU A 47 -3.97 -0.71 -1.54
C LEU A 47 -5.27 0.06 -1.82
N ALA A 48 -5.28 1.38 -1.60
CA ALA A 48 -6.45 2.21 -1.84
C ALA A 48 -6.89 2.18 -3.32
N ARG A 49 -5.95 2.37 -4.24
CA ARG A 49 -6.24 2.42 -5.69
C ARG A 49 -6.73 1.08 -6.24
N GLN A 50 -6.07 -0.02 -5.88
CA GLN A 50 -6.33 -1.33 -6.50
C GLN A 50 -7.52 -2.05 -5.88
N THR A 51 -7.79 -1.84 -4.59
CA THR A 51 -8.97 -2.45 -3.94
C THR A 51 -10.23 -1.59 -4.05
N GLY A 52 -10.08 -0.30 -4.37
CA GLY A 52 -11.20 0.66 -4.38
C GLY A 52 -11.78 0.95 -3.00
N ARG A 53 -11.09 0.56 -1.92
CA ARG A 53 -11.54 0.72 -0.53
C ARG A 53 -10.84 1.91 0.14
N THR A 54 -11.54 2.56 1.06
CA THR A 54 -10.96 3.59 1.92
C THR A 54 -9.91 2.97 2.86
N VAL A 55 -8.74 3.61 2.96
CA VAL A 55 -7.64 3.16 3.83
C VAL A 55 -7.43 4.17 4.96
N LEU A 56 -7.29 3.66 6.18
CA LEU A 56 -6.80 4.43 7.33
C LEU A 56 -5.32 4.10 7.55
N ALA A 57 -4.43 5.05 7.26
CA ALA A 57 -3.00 4.93 7.54
C ALA A 57 -2.71 5.55 8.92
N VAL A 58 -2.23 4.73 9.85
CA VAL A 58 -1.85 5.17 11.21
C VAL A 58 -0.33 5.20 11.32
N THR A 59 0.21 6.35 11.73
CA THR A 59 1.63 6.53 12.04
C THR A 59 1.82 6.74 13.54
N ALA A 60 3.04 6.53 14.03
CA ALA A 60 3.32 6.67 15.45
C ALA A 60 3.33 8.14 15.90
N THR A 61 3.73 9.04 15.01
CA THR A 61 3.85 10.47 15.31
C THR A 61 3.24 11.35 14.22
N GLY A 62 2.74 12.52 14.60
CA GLY A 62 2.21 13.50 13.65
C GLY A 62 3.24 14.08 12.67
N ARG A 63 4.55 13.86 12.90
CA ARG A 63 5.61 14.23 11.94
C ARG A 63 5.63 13.31 10.73
N GLU A 64 5.23 12.05 10.90
CA GLU A 64 5.24 11.04 9.86
C GLU A 64 3.92 10.97 9.07
N ALA A 65 2.86 11.60 9.61
CA ALA A 65 1.55 11.74 8.97
C ALA A 65 1.58 12.81 7.88
#